data_AF-A0A662K4R8-F1
#
_entry.id   AF-A0A662K4R8-F1
#
_cell.length_a   1.000
_cell.length_b   1.000
_cell.length_c   1.000
_cell.angle_alpha   90.00
_cell.angle_beta   90.00
_cell.angle_gamma   90.00
#
_symmetry.space_group_name_H-M   'P 1'
#
loop_
_entity.id
_entity.type
_entity.pdbx_description
1 polymer ?
#
loop_
_entity_poly.entity_id
_entity_poly.type
_entity_poly.pdbx_seq_one_letter_code
_entity_poly.pdbx_strand_id
1 'polypeptide(L)'
;MEEFNYEKEYRRWKWNIPDMYNIGYDVVDKHVDTEKRNKIALYWENSEGLEKKFTFWEMKNLTNKFGNLLKKLGLKKNDRFLIRLPNIPEFHIS
;
A
#
# COMPACT_ATOMS: atom_id res chain seq x y z
N MET A 1 30.94 18.15 20.24
CA MET A 1 29.76 17.47 19.69
C MET A 1 28.96 16.95 20.87
N GLU A 2 27.66 17.22 20.95
CA GLU A 2 26.82 16.58 21.97
C GLU A 2 26.78 15.07 21.74
N GLU A 3 26.87 14.30 22.82
CA GLU A 3 26.80 12.85 22.80
C GLU A 3 25.35 12.40 22.53
N PHE A 4 25.15 11.49 21.58
CA PHE A 4 23.82 11.03 21.18
C PHE A 4 23.15 10.23 22.32
N ASN A 5 21.94 10.65 22.73
CA ASN A 5 21.14 9.95 23.74
C ASN A 5 19.86 9.40 23.11
N TYR A 6 19.83 8.08 22.92
CA TYR A 6 18.72 7.39 22.26
C TYR A 6 17.35 7.64 22.93
N GLU A 7 17.28 7.53 24.26
CA GLU A 7 16.02 7.70 25.02
C GLU A 7 15.45 9.11 24.89
N LYS A 8 16.32 10.13 24.91
CA LYS A 8 15.94 11.52 24.73
C LYS A 8 15.38 11.76 23.32
N GLU A 9 16.05 11.25 22.30
CA GLU A 9 15.63 11.43 20.91
C GLU A 9 14.36 10.66 20.59
N TYR A 10 14.22 9.42 21.07
CA TYR A 10 13.01 8.61 20.92
C TYR A 10 11.78 9.30 21.50
N ARG A 11 11.88 9.88 22.70
CA ARG A 11 10.76 10.57 23.37
C ARG A 11 10.42 11.93 22.75
N ARG A 12 11.42 12.66 22.26
CA ARG A 12 11.19 13.96 21.61
C ARG A 12 10.61 13.82 20.22
N TRP A 13 10.96 12.76 19.53
CA TRP A 13 10.58 12.60 18.14
C TRP A 13 9.07 12.37 18.01
N LYS A 14 8.46 13.15 17.13
CA LYS A 14 7.05 13.03 16.77
C LYS A 14 6.97 12.95 15.26
N TRP A 15 6.16 12.00 14.78
CA TRP A 15 5.81 11.96 13.38
C TRP A 15 5.09 13.26 12.99
N ASN A 16 5.56 13.90 11.93
CA ASN A 16 4.83 14.98 11.29
C ASN A 16 3.86 14.37 10.27
N ILE A 17 2.65 14.01 10.72
CA ILE A 17 1.63 13.36 9.88
C ILE A 17 0.60 14.43 9.46
N PRO A 18 0.29 14.54 8.16
CA PRO A 18 -0.75 15.46 7.71
C PRO A 18 -2.14 15.04 8.23
N ASP A 19 -3.02 16.01 8.45
CA ASP A 19 -4.39 15.80 8.95
C ASP A 19 -5.21 14.84 8.06
N MET A 20 -4.91 14.85 6.76
CA MET A 20 -5.51 13.99 5.76
C MET A 20 -4.42 13.21 5.05
N TYR A 21 -4.45 11.88 5.22
CA TYR A 21 -3.49 10.96 4.62
C TYR A 21 -4.19 9.73 4.05
N ASN A 22 -3.74 9.27 2.88
CA ASN A 22 -4.19 8.02 2.28
C ASN A 22 -2.97 7.23 1.78
N ILE A 23 -2.65 6.14 2.48
CA ILE A 23 -1.50 5.30 2.15
C ILE A 23 -1.61 4.66 0.76
N GLY A 24 -2.81 4.27 0.33
CA GLY A 24 -3.04 3.67 -0.98
C GLY A 24 -2.73 4.64 -2.12
N TYR A 25 -3.10 5.91 -1.95
CA TYR A 25 -2.71 6.96 -2.90
C TYR A 25 -1.19 7.10 -2.97
N ASP A 26 -0.55 7.10 -1.79
CA ASP A 26 0.87 7.37 -1.68
C ASP A 26 1.76 6.23 -2.18
N VAL A 27 1.31 4.98 -2.10
CA VAL A 27 2.11 3.82 -2.54
C VAL A 27 1.79 3.38 -3.97
N VAL A 28 0.63 3.77 -4.52
CA VAL A 28 0.20 3.38 -5.86
C VAL A 28 -0.19 4.59 -6.72
N ASP A 29 -1.27 5.29 -6.38
CA ASP A 29 -1.92 6.24 -7.30
C ASP A 29 -1.02 7.41 -7.69
N LYS A 30 -0.21 7.93 -6.76
CA LYS A 30 0.72 9.04 -7.03
C LYS A 30 1.72 8.73 -8.14
N HIS A 31 2.01 7.46 -8.39
CA HIS A 31 2.95 7.01 -9.40
C HIS A 31 2.30 6.81 -10.77
N VAL A 32 0.97 6.67 -10.81
CA VAL A 32 0.22 6.49 -12.05
C VAL A 32 0.18 7.77 -12.88
N ASP A 33 0.17 8.93 -12.22
CA ASP A 33 0.08 10.23 -12.88
C ASP A 33 1.46 10.78 -13.27
N THR A 34 2.50 9.95 -13.24
CA THR A 34 3.87 10.27 -13.67
C THR A 34 4.34 9.33 -14.79
N GLU A 35 5.56 9.52 -15.26
CA GLU A 35 6.27 8.62 -16.18
C GLU A 35 6.34 7.16 -15.70
N LYS A 36 6.08 6.91 -14.40
CA LYS A 36 6.10 5.56 -13.79
C LYS A 36 4.80 4.78 -14.01
N ARG A 37 3.79 5.35 -14.67
CA ARG A 37 2.49 4.70 -14.92
C ARG A 37 2.58 3.23 -15.35
N ASN A 38 3.43 2.96 -16.35
CA ASN A 38 3.62 1.63 -16.93
C ASN A 38 4.87 0.92 -16.38
N LYS A 39 5.51 1.47 -15.34
CA LYS A 39 6.62 0.81 -14.65
C LYS A 39 6.05 -0.30 -13.77
N ILE A 40 6.74 -1.44 -13.72
CA ILE A 40 6.39 -2.55 -12.82
C ILE A 40 6.49 -2.10 -11.35
N ALA A 41 5.38 -2.24 -10.63
CA ALA A 41 5.22 -1.97 -9.21
C ALA A 41 5.39 -3.25 -8.38
N LEU A 42 4.95 -4.39 -8.90
CA LEU A 42 5.03 -5.69 -8.24
C LEU A 42 5.59 -6.75 -9.19
N TYR A 43 6.65 -7.40 -8.75
CA TYR A 43 7.10 -8.70 -9.25
C TYR A 43 6.69 -9.74 -8.22
N TRP A 44 5.97 -10.77 -8.65
CA TRP A 44 5.56 -11.87 -7.80
C TRP A 44 5.97 -13.18 -8.44
N GLU A 45 6.43 -14.11 -7.62
CA GLU A 45 6.80 -15.46 -8.00
C GLU A 45 6.34 -16.42 -6.89
N ASN A 46 5.92 -17.64 -7.27
CA ASN A 46 5.64 -18.71 -6.30
C ASN A 46 6.72 -19.80 -6.31
N SER A 47 6.57 -20.78 -5.42
CA SER A 47 7.48 -21.92 -5.30
C SER A 47 7.52 -22.83 -6.53
N GLU A 48 6.58 -22.70 -7.46
CA GLU A 48 6.53 -23.46 -8.72
C GLU A 48 7.17 -22.69 -9.89
N GLY A 49 7.71 -21.48 -9.64
CA GLY A 49 8.30 -20.61 -10.65
C GLY A 49 7.27 -19.85 -11.51
N LEU A 50 6.00 -19.82 -11.09
CA LEU A 50 5.00 -18.99 -11.77
C LEU A 50 5.23 -17.53 -11.44
N GLU A 51 5.53 -16.74 -12.47
CA GLU A 51 5.72 -15.29 -12.35
C GLU A 51 4.46 -14.50 -12.71
N LYS A 52 4.24 -13.39 -11.99
CA LYS A 52 3.30 -12.33 -12.37
C LYS A 52 3.95 -10.96 -12.18
N LYS A 53 3.59 -10.02 -13.04
CA LYS A 53 4.11 -8.64 -13.03
C LYS A 53 2.93 -7.68 -13.13
N PHE A 54 2.95 -6.64 -12.33
CA PHE A 54 1.90 -5.61 -12.33
C PHE A 54 2.54 -4.24 -12.39
N THR A 55 2.11 -3.44 -13.37
CA THR A 55 2.42 -2.01 -13.45
C THR A 55 1.70 -1.22 -12.36
N PHE A 56 2.17 0.00 -12.08
CA PHE A 56 1.42 0.92 -11.21
C PHE A 56 -0.02 1.15 -11.69
N TRP A 57 -0.22 1.23 -13.01
CA TRP A 57 -1.55 1.36 -13.61
C TRP A 57 -2.45 0.16 -13.31
N GLU A 58 -1.94 -1.06 -13.45
CA GLU A 58 -2.70 -2.28 -13.16
C GLU A 58 -3.01 -2.40 -11.66
N MET A 59 -2.03 -2.12 -10.80
CA MET A 59 -2.23 -2.09 -9.35
C MET A 59 -3.34 -1.12 -8.97
N LYS A 60 -3.30 0.14 -9.46
CA LYS A 60 -4.35 1.15 -9.19
C LYS A 60 -5.74 0.65 -9.60
N ASN A 61 -5.85 -0.01 -10.75
CA ASN A 61 -7.13 -0.51 -11.22
C ASN A 61 -7.64 -1.67 -10.36
N LEU A 62 -6.77 -2.58 -9.93
CA LEU A 62 -7.13 -3.74 -9.11
C LEU A 62 -7.49 -3.31 -7.68
N THR A 63 -6.71 -2.45 -7.05
CA THR A 63 -6.98 -1.92 -5.69
C THR A 63 -8.26 -1.09 -5.66
N ASN A 64 -8.50 -0.25 -6.68
CA ASN A 64 -9.75 0.51 -6.77
C ASN A 64 -10.97 -0.39 -6.98
N LYS A 65 -10.85 -1.47 -7.75
CA LYS A 65 -11.93 -2.47 -7.87
C LYS A 65 -12.24 -3.12 -6.52
N PHE A 66 -11.21 -3.49 -5.76
CA PHE A 66 -11.38 -4.05 -4.42
C PHE A 66 -12.02 -3.04 -3.45
N GLY A 67 -11.51 -1.82 -3.38
CA GLY A 67 -12.10 -0.75 -2.55
C GLY A 67 -13.56 -0.44 -2.91
N ASN A 68 -13.92 -0.49 -4.19
CA ASN A 68 -15.31 -0.33 -4.64
C ASN A 68 -16.19 -1.51 -4.25
N LEU A 69 -15.67 -2.74 -4.25
CA LEU A 69 -16.38 -3.91 -3.73
C LEU A 69 -16.67 -3.73 -2.22
N LEU A 70 -15.68 -3.33 -1.42
CA LEU A 70 -15.87 -3.09 0.01
C LEU A 70 -16.97 -2.05 0.28
N LYS A 71 -16.97 -0.95 -0.49
CA LYS A 71 -18.04 0.06 -0.42
C LYS A 71 -19.42 -0.53 -0.75
N LYS A 72 -19.51 -1.37 -1.78
CA LYS A 72 -20.75 -2.07 -2.16
C LYS A 72 -21.23 -3.04 -1.09
N LEU A 73 -20.32 -3.67 -0.34
CA LEU A 73 -20.64 -4.52 0.81
C LEU A 73 -21.04 -3.73 2.06
N GLY A 74 -21.00 -2.39 2.00
CA GLY A 74 -21.45 -1.51 3.07
C GLY A 74 -20.37 -1.09 4.06
N LEU A 75 -19.10 -1.39 3.81
CA LEU A 75 -18.00 -0.94 4.68
C LEU A 75 -17.88 0.58 4.67
N LYS A 76 -17.67 1.14 5.86
CA LYS A 76 -17.50 2.56 6.14
C LYS A 76 -16.12 2.84 6.72
N LYS A 77 -15.77 4.12 6.79
CA LYS A 77 -14.55 4.57 7.47
C LYS A 77 -14.55 4.05 8.92
N ASN A 78 -13.41 3.52 9.35
CA ASN A 78 -13.16 2.88 10.66
C ASN A 78 -13.72 1.47 10.83
N ASP A 79 -14.42 0.90 9.84
CA ASP A 79 -14.75 -0.53 9.87
C ASP A 79 -13.49 -1.37 9.71
N ARG A 80 -13.51 -2.56 10.33
CA ARG A 80 -12.38 -3.50 10.32
C ARG A 80 -12.80 -4.77 9.59
N PHE A 81 -11.92 -5.25 8.74
CA PHE A 81 -12.05 -6.55 8.08
C PHE A 81 -10.73 -7.31 8.17
N LEU A 82 -10.79 -8.63 8.07
CA LEU A 82 -9.63 -9.50 8.11
C LEU A 82 -9.25 -9.91 6.69
N ILE A 83 -7.99 -9.73 6.33
CA ILE A 83 -7.40 -10.33 5.13
C ILE A 83 -6.66 -11.58 5.58
N ARG A 84 -7.06 -12.75 5.05
CA ARG A 84 -6.38 -14.03 5.25
C ARG A 84 -6.15 -14.68 3.90
N LEU A 85 -5.02 -14.36 3.29
CA LEU A 85 -4.60 -14.91 2.01
C LEU A 85 -3.19 -15.51 2.15
N PRO A 86 -2.84 -16.55 1.35
CA PRO A 86 -1.46 -17.00 1.19
C PRO A 86 -0.62 -15.93 0.47
N ASN A 87 0.66 -16.20 0.22
CA ASN A 87 1.52 -15.31 -0.59
C ASN A 87 1.12 -15.37 -2.08
N ILE A 88 0.04 -14.67 -2.43
CA ILE A 88 -0.48 -14.50 -3.79
C ILE A 88 -0.60 -13.00 -4.09
N PRO A 89 -0.59 -12.57 -5.37
CA PRO A 89 -0.62 -11.15 -5.72
C PRO A 89 -1.79 -10.39 -5.12
N GLU A 90 -2.95 -11.05 -4.96
CA GLU A 90 -4.16 -10.50 -4.40
C GLU A 90 -3.98 -9.98 -2.97
N PHE A 91 -2.99 -10.49 -2.22
CA PHE A 91 -2.63 -9.97 -0.90
C PHE A 91 -2.17 -8.50 -0.96
N HIS A 92 -1.50 -8.08 -2.03
CA HIS A 92 -1.08 -6.69 -2.22
C HIS A 92 -2.18 -5.80 -2.82
N ILE A 93 -3.27 -6.41 -3.32
CA ILE A 93 -4.40 -5.72 -3.96
C ILE A 93 -5.49 -5.40 -2.93
N SER A 94 -5.68 -6.28 -1.94
CA SER A 94 -6.65 -6.14 -0.86
C SER A 94 -6.22 -5.11 0.19
#